data_AF-A0A0D8BVB9-F1
#
_entry.id   AF-A0A0D8BVB9-F1
#
_cell.length_a   1.000
_cell.length_b   1.000
_cell.length_c   1.000
_cell.angle_alpha   90.00
_cell.angle_beta   90.00
_cell.angle_gamma   90.00
#
_symmetry.space_group_name_H-M   'P 1'
#
loop_
_entity.id
_entity.type
_entity.pdbx_description
1 polymer ?
#
loop_
_entity_poly.entity_id
_entity_poly.type
_entity_poly.pdbx_seq_one_letter_code
_entity_poly.pdbx_strand_id
1 'polypeptide(L)'
;MATVVFDFQQAVFTLESMVAKIQRQAQTIEKLVRENEQLRQENQRLRQETQQWKARIAELEACTKKNSTNSHLPPSSDRFVAKSPSRQPSQKQPGGQPGHRGTTLRQVPNPDHRVLHRVTQCKGCGHSLYRCNLKL
;
A
#
# COMPACT_ATOMS: atom_id res chain seq x y z
N MET A 1 8.76 84.43 -29.82
CA MET A 1 7.53 83.81 -29.31
C MET A 1 7.21 82.49 -30.01
N ALA A 2 7.32 82.38 -31.33
CA ALA A 2 7.02 81.14 -32.07
C ALA A 2 7.93 79.92 -31.72
N THR A 3 9.22 80.14 -31.44
CA THR A 3 10.17 79.07 -31.07
C THR A 3 9.83 78.41 -29.73
N VAL A 4 9.48 79.21 -28.73
CA VAL A 4 9.12 78.73 -27.38
C VAL A 4 7.82 77.91 -27.39
N VAL A 5 6.87 78.28 -28.26
CA VAL A 5 5.61 77.54 -28.44
C VAL A 5 5.85 76.19 -29.14
N PHE A 6 6.75 76.16 -30.12
CA PHE A 6 7.15 74.93 -30.81
C PHE A 6 7.87 73.94 -29.88
N ASP A 7 8.81 74.42 -29.06
CA ASP A 7 9.52 73.60 -28.08
C ASP A 7 8.56 73.01 -27.02
N PHE A 8 7.55 73.78 -26.61
CA PHE A 8 6.52 73.31 -25.71
C PHE A 8 5.63 72.23 -26.34
N GLN A 9 5.20 72.42 -27.60
CA GLN A 9 4.44 71.40 -28.33
C GLN A 9 5.23 70.10 -28.51
N GLN A 10 6.53 70.20 -28.82
CA GLN A 10 7.41 69.04 -28.93
C GLN A 10 7.53 68.30 -27.59
N ALA A 11 7.69 69.04 -26.48
CA ALA A 11 7.73 68.46 -25.13
C ALA A 11 6.43 67.73 -24.79
N VAL A 12 5.26 68.33 -25.07
CA VAL A 12 3.95 67.69 -24.84
C VAL A 12 3.83 66.38 -25.62
N PHE A 13 4.18 66.37 -26.91
CA PHE A 13 4.14 65.14 -27.72
C PHE A 13 5.06 64.04 -27.18
N THR A 14 6.27 64.40 -26.70
CA THR A 14 7.18 63.42 -26.09
C THR A 14 6.63 62.86 -24.78
N LEU A 15 5.96 63.68 -23.96
CA LEU A 15 5.33 63.24 -22.72
C LEU A 15 4.15 62.30 -23.02
N GLU A 16 3.32 62.61 -24.00
CA GLU A 16 2.22 61.74 -24.43
C GLU A 16 2.73 60.36 -24.89
N SER A 17 3.82 60.34 -25.66
CA SER A 17 4.51 59.11 -26.07
C SER A 17 5.04 58.30 -24.87
N MET A 18 5.66 58.97 -23.90
CA MET A 18 6.16 58.33 -22.68
C MET A 18 5.03 57.75 -21.84
N VAL A 19 3.92 58.48 -21.67
CA VAL A 19 2.72 58.01 -20.95
C VAL A 19 2.15 56.77 -21.63
N ALA A 20 2.04 56.77 -22.96
CA ALA A 20 1.57 55.60 -23.70
C ALA A 20 2.49 54.37 -23.50
N LYS A 21 3.81 54.58 -23.42
CA LYS A 21 4.77 53.51 -23.13
C LYS A 21 4.62 52.97 -21.71
N ILE A 22 4.47 53.85 -20.72
CA ILE A 22 4.25 53.48 -19.31
C ILE A 22 2.95 52.68 -19.18
N GLN A 23 1.88 53.09 -19.85
CA GLN A 23 0.60 52.36 -19.84
C GLN A 23 0.73 50.95 -20.42
N ARG A 24 1.45 50.77 -21.54
CA ARG A 24 1.71 49.43 -22.11
C ARG A 24 2.55 48.56 -21.17
N GLN A 25 3.54 49.16 -20.51
CA GLN A 25 4.35 48.45 -19.52
C GLN A 25 3.50 48.03 -18.31
N ALA A 26 2.61 48.90 -17.82
CA ALA A 26 1.70 48.57 -16.72
C ALA A 26 0.77 47.40 -17.09
N GLN A 27 0.17 47.42 -18.29
CA GLN A 27 -0.65 46.31 -18.79
C GLN A 27 0.13 44.98 -18.87
N THR A 28 1.40 45.05 -19.29
CA THR A 28 2.26 43.87 -19.36
C THR A 28 2.61 43.35 -17.97
N ILE A 29 2.89 44.24 -17.01
CA ILE A 29 3.15 43.87 -15.61
C ILE A 29 1.92 43.18 -15.01
N GLU A 30 0.72 43.73 -15.21
CA GLU A 30 -0.51 43.08 -14.72
C GLU A 30 -0.69 41.68 -15.29
N LYS A 31 -0.45 41.48 -16.59
CA LYS A 31 -0.51 40.16 -17.23
C LYS A 31 0.50 39.19 -16.60
N LEU A 32 1.75 39.62 -16.44
CA LEU A 32 2.81 38.79 -15.85
C LEU A 32 2.53 38.45 -14.38
N VAL A 33 1.92 39.36 -13.62
CA VAL A 33 1.50 39.11 -12.23
C VAL A 33 0.43 38.01 -12.19
N ARG A 34 -0.58 38.08 -13.06
CA ARG A 34 -1.63 37.04 -13.16
C ARG A 34 -1.05 35.68 -13.54
N GLU A 35 -0.16 35.64 -14.53
CA GLU A 35 0.52 34.39 -14.94
C GLU A 35 1.39 33.82 -13.80
N ASN A 36 2.13 34.67 -13.08
CA ASN A 36 2.92 34.23 -11.92
C ASN A 36 2.04 33.66 -10.80
N GLU A 37 0.88 34.27 -10.54
CA GLU A 37 -0.04 33.76 -9.53
C GLU A 37 -0.58 32.38 -9.91
N GLN A 38 -0.99 32.20 -11.17
CA GLN A 38 -1.44 30.90 -11.69
C GLN A 38 -0.35 29.84 -11.58
N LEU A 39 0.87 30.14 -12.01
CA LEU A 39 2.00 29.22 -11.93
C LEU A 39 2.34 28.85 -10.48
N ARG A 40 2.26 29.80 -9.55
CA ARG A 40 2.49 29.53 -8.11
C ARG A 40 1.42 28.60 -7.54
N GLN A 41 0.15 28.80 -7.88
CA GLN A 41 -0.94 27.92 -7.46
C GLN A 41 -0.77 26.50 -8.00
N GLU A 42 -0.42 26.36 -9.28
CA GLU A 42 -0.15 25.06 -9.89
C GLU A 42 1.06 24.37 -9.26
N ASN A 43 2.15 25.10 -9.03
CA ASN A 43 3.35 24.55 -8.39
C ASN A 43 3.04 24.06 -6.97
N GLN A 44 2.22 24.80 -6.22
CA GLN A 44 1.78 24.39 -4.89
C GLN A 44 0.97 23.10 -4.94
N ARG A 45 0.01 22.99 -5.87
CA ARG A 45 -0.79 21.77 -6.05
C ARG A 45 0.08 20.55 -6.39
N LEU A 46 0.97 20.70 -7.37
CA LEU A 46 1.86 19.61 -7.80
C LEU A 46 2.80 19.17 -6.67
N ARG A 47 3.29 20.11 -5.84
CA ARG A 47 4.12 19.77 -4.67
C ARG A 47 3.35 18.96 -3.64
N GLN A 48 2.09 19.32 -3.38
CA GLN A 48 1.22 18.57 -2.44
C GLN A 48 0.96 17.16 -2.94
N GLU A 49 0.59 16.99 -4.22
CA GLU A 49 0.39 15.68 -4.84
C GLU A 49 1.68 14.85 -4.78
N THR A 50 2.81 15.44 -5.14
CA THR A 50 4.11 14.78 -5.07
C THR A 50 4.43 14.30 -3.66
N GLN A 51 4.12 15.10 -2.63
CA GLN A 51 4.33 14.70 -1.24
C GLN A 51 3.42 13.53 -0.84
N GLN A 52 2.15 13.56 -1.25
CA GLN A 52 1.21 12.46 -0.99
C GLN A 52 1.68 11.15 -1.66
N TRP A 53 2.07 11.22 -2.92
CA TRP A 53 2.57 10.06 -3.66
C TRP A 53 3.86 9.51 -3.05
N LYS A 54 4.81 10.38 -2.68
CA LYS A 54 6.05 9.96 -1.99
C LYS A 54 5.76 9.27 -0.66
N ALA A 55 4.83 9.80 0.15
CA ALA A 55 4.43 9.17 1.40
C ALA A 55 3.81 7.78 1.16
N ARG A 56 2.92 7.67 0.16
CA ARG A 56 2.30 6.39 -0.19
C ARG A 56 3.31 5.36 -0.70
N ILE A 57 4.26 5.78 -1.54
CA ILE A 57 5.34 4.92 -2.01
C ILE A 57 6.18 4.44 -0.83
N ALA A 58 6.59 5.33 0.08
CA ALA A 58 7.38 4.97 1.25
C ALA A 58 6.65 3.96 2.15
N GLU A 59 5.34 4.13 2.37
CA GLU A 59 4.50 3.18 3.11
C GLU A 59 4.46 1.80 2.43
N LEU A 60 4.20 1.76 1.12
CA LEU A 60 4.15 0.51 0.35
C LEU A 60 5.50 -0.20 0.30
N GLU A 61 6.59 0.54 0.16
CA GLU A 61 7.95 0.01 0.22
C GLU A 61 8.27 -0.55 1.61
N ALA A 62 7.89 0.15 2.68
CA ALA A 62 8.07 -0.33 4.05
C ALA A 62 7.29 -1.63 4.31
N CYS A 63 6.08 -1.75 3.79
CA CYS A 63 5.29 -2.99 3.84
C CYS A 63 5.94 -4.12 3.04
N THR A 64 6.53 -3.81 1.88
CA THR A 64 7.15 -4.82 1.00
C THR A 64 8.51 -5.30 1.53
N LYS A 65 9.27 -4.46 2.23
CA LYS A 65 10.56 -4.82 2.85
C LYS A 65 10.43 -5.72 4.09
N LYS A 66 9.22 -5.84 4.65
CA LYS A 66 8.93 -6.74 5.78
C LYS A 66 8.64 -8.15 5.27
N ASN A 67 9.43 -9.10 5.73
CA ASN A 67 9.19 -10.53 5.53
C ASN A 67 9.30 -11.25 6.89
N SER A 68 8.83 -12.50 6.97
CA SER A 68 8.82 -13.28 8.22
C SER A 68 10.19 -13.39 8.88
N THR A 69 11.26 -13.29 8.08
CA THR A 69 12.66 -13.32 8.54
C THR A 69 13.09 -12.09 9.34
N ASN A 70 12.50 -10.90 9.10
CA ASN A 70 12.97 -9.64 9.71
C ASN A 70 11.91 -8.86 10.52
N SER A 71 10.66 -9.34 10.61
CA SER A 71 9.55 -8.52 11.11
C SER A 71 8.63 -9.20 12.12
N HIS A 72 8.99 -10.38 12.64
CA HIS A 72 8.16 -11.19 13.54
C HIS A 72 6.75 -11.53 13.00
N LEU A 73 6.50 -11.30 11.70
CA LEU A 73 5.30 -11.77 11.04
C LEU A 73 5.31 -13.30 10.95
N PRO A 74 4.16 -13.97 11.10
CA PRO A 74 4.11 -15.41 10.96
C PRO A 74 4.51 -15.82 9.53
N PRO A 75 5.15 -17.00 9.33
CA PRO A 75 5.59 -17.46 8.01
C PRO A 75 4.45 -17.56 6.98
N SER A 76 3.21 -17.71 7.44
CA SER A 76 2.00 -17.71 6.62
C SER A 76 1.65 -16.36 6.00
N SER A 77 2.24 -15.27 6.49
CA SER A 77 2.05 -13.91 5.99
C SER A 77 3.08 -13.51 4.95
N ASP A 78 4.13 -14.32 4.74
CA ASP A 78 5.00 -14.13 3.58
C ASP A 78 4.16 -14.33 2.33
N ARG A 79 4.26 -13.36 1.40
CA ARG A 79 3.72 -13.52 0.06
C ARG A 79 4.24 -14.84 -0.47
N PHE A 80 3.33 -15.76 -0.83
CA PHE A 80 3.61 -17.10 -1.34
C PHE A 80 4.54 -17.01 -2.57
N VAL A 81 5.84 -16.88 -2.34
CA VAL A 81 6.84 -17.14 -3.37
C VAL A 81 6.84 -18.64 -3.48
N ALA A 82 6.27 -19.16 -4.57
CA ALA A 82 6.36 -20.57 -4.90
C ALA A 82 7.85 -20.95 -4.88
N LYS A 83 8.29 -21.64 -3.82
CA LYS A 83 9.63 -22.18 -3.77
C LYS A 83 9.71 -23.20 -4.89
N SER A 84 10.61 -22.97 -5.85
CA SER A 84 10.89 -23.98 -6.87
C SER A 84 11.27 -25.28 -6.15
N PRO A 85 10.68 -26.42 -6.54
CA PRO A 85 10.98 -27.68 -5.87
C PRO A 85 12.48 -27.97 -6.00
N SER A 86 13.17 -28.05 -4.87
CA SER A 86 14.61 -28.36 -4.83
C SER A 86 14.91 -29.84 -5.09
N ARG A 87 13.87 -30.67 -5.27
CA ARG A 87 13.97 -32.11 -5.41
C ARG A 87 13.78 -32.51 -6.86
N GLN A 88 14.69 -33.35 -7.36
CA GLN A 88 14.53 -34.02 -8.65
C GLN A 88 13.32 -34.98 -8.58
N PRO A 89 12.51 -35.06 -9.66
CA PRO A 89 11.37 -35.97 -9.71
C PRO A 89 11.85 -37.42 -9.54
N SER A 90 11.21 -38.16 -8.65
CA SER A 90 11.48 -39.59 -8.48
C SER A 90 10.76 -40.37 -9.56
N GLN A 91 11.42 -41.39 -10.11
CA GLN A 91 10.78 -42.37 -11.00
C GLN A 91 9.87 -43.35 -10.26
N LYS A 92 9.80 -43.28 -8.92
CA LYS A 92 8.94 -44.14 -8.11
C LYS A 92 7.52 -43.62 -8.10
N GLN A 93 6.58 -44.54 -8.29
CA GLN A 93 5.15 -44.23 -8.18
C GLN A 93 4.80 -43.79 -6.74
N PRO A 94 3.88 -42.83 -6.57
CA PRO A 94 3.37 -42.45 -5.26
C PRO A 94 2.62 -43.63 -4.63
N GLY A 95 2.89 -43.89 -3.34
CA GLY A 95 2.31 -45.01 -2.59
C GLY A 95 3.35 -46.05 -2.14
N GLY A 96 2.87 -47.16 -1.58
CA GLY A 96 3.72 -48.29 -1.23
C GLY A 96 4.34 -48.92 -2.47
N GLN A 97 5.60 -49.35 -2.38
CA GLN A 97 6.24 -50.04 -3.51
C GLN A 97 5.54 -51.39 -3.78
N PRO A 98 5.45 -51.82 -5.05
CA PRO A 98 4.88 -53.12 -5.40
C PRO A 98 5.51 -54.25 -4.57
N GLY A 99 4.67 -55.07 -3.92
CA GLY A 99 5.12 -56.18 -3.07
C GLY A 99 5.14 -55.89 -1.57
N HIS A 100 4.99 -54.63 -1.13
CA HIS A 100 4.81 -54.34 0.30
C HIS A 100 3.41 -54.74 0.76
N ARG A 101 3.33 -55.65 1.73
CA ARG A 101 2.07 -55.96 2.42
C ARG A 101 1.63 -54.74 3.24
N GLY A 102 0.45 -54.21 2.92
CA GLY A 102 -0.17 -53.17 3.73
C GLY A 102 -0.61 -53.71 5.09
N THR A 103 -0.28 -52.99 6.16
CA THR A 103 -0.69 -53.27 7.54
C THR A 103 -1.87 -52.40 7.96
N THR A 104 -2.82 -52.17 7.06
CA THR A 104 -4.01 -51.37 7.38
C THR A 104 -4.81 -52.06 8.47
N LEU A 105 -4.86 -51.44 9.65
CA LEU A 105 -5.72 -51.88 10.75
C LEU A 105 -7.18 -51.81 10.30
N ARG A 106 -7.89 -52.94 10.41
CA ARG A 106 -9.33 -53.00 10.17
C ARG A 106 -10.08 -52.76 11.48
N GLN A 107 -11.27 -52.19 11.40
CA GLN A 107 -12.16 -52.15 12.56
C GLN A 107 -12.53 -53.58 12.95
N VAL A 108 -12.33 -53.92 14.23
CA VAL A 108 -12.66 -55.23 14.81
C VAL A 108 -13.67 -55.04 15.93
N PRO A 109 -14.60 -56.00 16.16
CA PRO A 109 -15.59 -55.89 17.22
C PRO A 109 -14.96 -55.85 18.63
N ASN A 110 -13.83 -56.54 18.81
CA ASN A 110 -13.10 -56.63 20.07
C ASN A 110 -11.64 -56.19 19.87
N PRO A 111 -11.30 -54.92 20.18
CA PRO A 111 -9.91 -54.46 20.14
C PRO A 111 -9.13 -54.98 21.35
N ASP A 112 -7.81 -55.14 21.20
CA ASP A 112 -6.91 -55.61 22.27
C ASP A 112 -6.86 -54.65 23.47
N HIS A 113 -7.04 -53.34 23.21
CA HIS A 113 -7.05 -52.30 24.23
C HIS A 113 -8.23 -51.35 24.05
N ARG A 114 -8.92 -51.05 25.15
CA ARG A 114 -9.96 -50.03 25.24
C ARG A 114 -9.54 -48.99 26.26
N VAL A 115 -9.38 -47.74 25.83
CA VAL A 115 -9.07 -46.61 26.72
C VAL A 115 -10.30 -45.71 26.80
N LEU A 116 -10.85 -45.56 28.01
CA LEU A 116 -12.02 -44.71 28.24
C LEU A 116 -11.59 -43.30 28.63
N HIS A 117 -11.73 -42.35 27.72
CA HIS A 117 -11.45 -40.94 27.98
C HIS A 117 -12.68 -40.26 28.60
N ARG A 118 -12.88 -40.42 29.92
CA ARG A 118 -13.94 -39.72 30.64
C ARG A 118 -13.54 -38.26 30.87
N VAL A 119 -14.45 -37.35 30.52
CA VAL A 119 -14.38 -35.96 30.95
C VAL A 119 -15.04 -35.80 32.31
N THR A 120 -14.36 -35.18 33.26
CA THR A 120 -14.86 -34.98 34.62
C THR A 120 -15.57 -33.63 34.79
N GLN A 121 -15.31 -32.69 33.89
CA GLN A 121 -15.84 -31.33 33.92
C GLN A 121 -16.22 -30.86 32.51
N CYS A 122 -17.27 -30.05 32.42
CA CYS A 122 -17.67 -29.43 31.17
C CYS A 122 -16.67 -28.34 30.76
N LYS A 123 -16.12 -28.42 29.54
CA LYS A 123 -15.18 -27.41 29.02
C LYS A 123 -15.82 -26.02 28.82
N GLY A 124 -17.16 -25.94 28.72
CA GLY A 124 -17.87 -24.68 28.55
C GLY A 124 -18.24 -24.00 29.88
N CYS A 125 -18.79 -24.74 30.84
CA CYS A 125 -19.34 -24.17 32.08
C CYS A 125 -18.63 -24.63 33.38
N GLY A 126 -17.59 -25.47 33.30
CA GLY A 126 -16.80 -25.92 34.45
C GLY A 126 -17.50 -26.87 35.42
N HIS A 127 -18.79 -27.14 35.24
CA HIS A 127 -19.56 -28.00 36.15
C HIS A 127 -19.11 -29.45 36.09
N SER A 128 -19.19 -30.11 37.25
CA SER A 128 -18.87 -31.52 37.44
C SER A 128 -19.82 -32.42 36.62
N LEU A 129 -19.24 -33.33 35.84
CA LEU A 129 -19.97 -34.30 35.03
C LEU A 129 -20.08 -35.68 35.71
N TYR A 130 -19.60 -35.80 36.95
CA TYR A 130 -19.60 -37.07 37.70
C TYR A 130 -21.00 -37.66 37.95
N ARG A 131 -22.08 -36.88 37.81
CA ARG A 131 -23.48 -37.31 38.03
C ARG A 131 -24.39 -37.15 36.81
N CYS A 132 -23.84 -36.97 35.62
CA CYS A 132 -24.67 -37.00 34.41
C CYS A 132 -24.91 -38.46 34.02
N ASN A 133 -26.08 -39.01 34.35
CA ASN A 133 -26.52 -40.32 33.87
C ASN A 133 -26.75 -40.27 32.34
N LEU A 134 -25.67 -40.27 31.56
CA LEU A 134 -25.76 -40.69 30.17
C LEU A 134 -25.83 -42.22 30.18
N LYS A 135 -27.04 -42.75 29.96
CA LYS A 135 -27.21 -44.13 29.53
C LYS A 135 -26.43 -44.29 28.21
N LEU A 136 -25.42 -45.15 28.24
CA LEU A 136 -24.79 -45.73 27.04
C LEU A 136 -25.73 -46.77 26.44
#